data_AF-A0A358XNJ7-F1
#
_entry.id   AF-A0A358XNJ7-F1
#
_cell.length_a   1.000
_cell.length_b   1.000
_cell.length_c   1.000
_cell.angle_alpha   90.00
_cell.angle_beta   90.00
_cell.angle_gamma   90.00
#
_symmetry.space_group_name_H-M   'P 1'
#
loop_
_entity.id
_entity.type
_entity.pdbx_description
1 polymer ?
#
loop_
_entity_poly.entity_id
_entity_poly.type
_entity_poly.pdbx_seq_one_letter_code
_entity_poly.pdbx_strand_id
1 'polypeptide(L)' 'MKIAGSISYHLPSTAELFQNFDLFQAWAQRNQLQQASTVMEVKHLFETLLVELEITAVK' A
#
# COMPACT_ATOMS: atom_id res chain seq x y z
N MET A 1 -17.58 1.54 -9.66
CA MET A 1 -16.59 2.47 -10.25
C MET A 1 -15.24 1.79 -10.06
N LYS A 2 -14.59 1.33 -11.14
CA LYS A 2 -13.28 0.69 -11.04
C LYS A 2 -12.25 1.80 -10.85
N ILE A 3 -11.57 1.82 -9.72
CA ILE A 3 -10.44 2.73 -9.52
C ILE A 3 -9.23 2.04 -10.14
N ALA A 4 -8.81 2.53 -11.30
CA ALA A 4 -7.52 2.18 -11.87
C ALA A 4 -6.47 3.16 -11.31
N GLY A 5 -5.30 2.66 -10.94
CA GLY A 5 -4.33 3.50 -10.25
C GLY A 5 -3.03 2.80 -9.86
N SER A 6 -2.13 3.57 -9.28
CA SER A 6 -0.90 3.06 -8.68
C SER A 6 -0.89 3.30 -7.17
N ILE A 7 -0.39 2.33 -6.42
CA ILE A 7 -0.10 2.48 -4.99
C ILE A 7 1.38 2.31 -4.74
N SER A 8 1.98 3.24 -4.01
CA SER A 8 3.35 3.14 -3.52
C SER A 8 3.33 2.97 -2.00
N TYR A 9 4.09 2.00 -1.49
CA TYR A 9 4.25 1.71 -0.06
C TYR A 9 5.69 2.01 0.33
N HIS A 10 5.86 2.84 1.35
CA HIS A 10 7.15 3.08 1.99
C HIS A 10 7.08 2.58 3.42
N LEU A 11 8.02 1.72 3.80
CA LEU A 11 8.02 1.06 5.11
C LEU A 11 9.44 0.66 5.54
N PRO A 12 9.73 0.62 6.86
CA PRO A 12 11.02 0.15 7.34
C PRO A 12 11.30 -1.35 7.16
N SER A 13 10.24 -2.17 7.08
CA SER A 13 10.35 -3.64 7.03
C SER A 13 9.22 -4.25 6.20
N THR A 14 9.58 -4.86 5.07
CA THR A 14 8.62 -5.53 4.18
C THR A 14 8.05 -6.78 4.82
N ALA A 15 8.80 -7.41 5.72
CA ALA A 15 8.32 -8.55 6.48
C ALA A 15 7.11 -8.19 7.35
N GLU A 16 7.11 -7.02 7.99
CA GLU A 16 5.99 -6.57 8.84
C GLU A 16 4.73 -6.27 8.01
N LEU A 17 4.89 -5.71 6.82
CA LEU A 17 3.79 -5.55 5.86
C LEU A 17 3.21 -6.91 5.47
N PHE A 18 4.07 -7.88 5.12
CA PHE A 18 3.63 -9.20 4.65
C PHE A 18 2.96 -10.04 5.74
N GLN A 19 3.33 -9.85 7.01
CA GLN A 19 2.64 -10.49 8.14
C GLN A 19 1.18 -10.05 8.28
N ASN A 20 0.82 -8.88 7.76
CA ASN A 20 -0.52 -8.28 7.86
C ASN A 20 -1.13 -8.01 6.47
N PHE A 21 -0.62 -8.66 5.42
CA PHE A 21 -0.98 -8.33 4.03
C PHE A 21 -2.41 -8.74 3.67
N ASP A 22 -2.97 -9.69 4.39
CA ASP A 22 -4.37 -10.11 4.30
C ASP A 22 -5.33 -8.95 4.53
N LEU A 23 -5.04 -8.06 5.48
CA LEU A 23 -5.85 -6.85 5.74
C LEU A 23 -5.90 -5.95 4.49
N PHE A 24 -4.76 -5.77 3.84
CA PHE A 24 -4.68 -4.98 2.62
C PHE A 24 -5.42 -5.65 1.46
N GLN A 25 -5.22 -6.95 1.26
CA GLN A 25 -5.91 -7.71 0.22
C GLN A 25 -7.43 -7.66 0.38
N ALA A 26 -7.93 -7.81 1.62
CA ALA A 26 -9.35 -7.72 1.92
C ALA A 26 -9.92 -6.33 1.60
N TRP A 27 -9.20 -5.26 1.94
CA TRP A 27 -9.59 -3.90 1.58
C TRP A 27 -9.57 -3.69 0.05
N ALA A 28 -8.53 -4.14 -0.64
CA ALA A 28 -8.40 -3.99 -2.08
C ALA A 28 -9.50 -4.74 -2.84
N GLN A 29 -9.82 -5.97 -2.41
CA GLN A 29 -10.92 -6.76 -2.96
C GLN A 29 -12.28 -6.10 -2.72
N ARG A 30 -12.54 -5.64 -1.49
CA ARG A 30 -13.79 -4.93 -1.14
C ARG A 30 -14.01 -3.70 -2.02
N ASN A 31 -12.94 -3.00 -2.36
CA ASN A 31 -12.99 -1.78 -3.19
C ASN A 31 -12.81 -2.06 -4.69
N GLN A 32 -12.69 -3.32 -5.11
CA GLN A 32 -12.53 -3.74 -6.50
C GLN A 32 -11.39 -2.99 -7.22
N LEU A 33 -10.28 -2.81 -6.51
CA LEU A 33 -9.12 -2.07 -7.04
C LEU A 33 -8.45 -2.86 -8.17
N GLN A 34 -8.16 -2.17 -9.27
CA GLN A 34 -7.29 -2.68 -10.33
C GLN A 34 -6.05 -1.79 -10.37
N GLN A 35 -5.02 -2.21 -9.63
CA GLN A 35 -3.87 -1.36 -9.35
C GLN A 35 -2.55 -2.06 -9.65
N ALA A 36 -1.56 -1.26 -10.04
CA ALA A 36 -0.15 -1.63 -9.92
C ALA A 36 0.34 -1.17 -8.54
N SER A 37 1.22 -1.95 -7.91
CA SER A 37 1.76 -1.62 -6.59
C SER A 37 3.28 -1.69 -6.59
N THR A 38 3.90 -0.70 -5.97
CA THR A 38 5.35 -0.63 -5.72
C THR A 38 5.58 -0.62 -4.22
N VAL A 39 6.37 -1.57 -3.72
CA VAL A 39 6.75 -1.66 -2.30
C VAL A 39 8.23 -1.35 -2.19
N MET A 40 8.59 -0.39 -1.33
CA MET A 40 9.98 0.01 -1.11
C MET A 40 10.32 0.07 0.38
N GLU A 41 11.38 -0.64 0.75
CA GLU A 41 11.97 -0.48 2.08
C GLU A 41 12.74 0.83 2.17
N VAL A 42 12.42 1.63 3.19
CA VAL A 42 13.07 2.91 3.47
C VAL A 42 13.63 2.91 4.88
N LYS A 43 14.71 3.66 5.13
CA LYS A 43 15.36 3.66 6.45
C LYS A 43 14.51 4.31 7.54
N HIS A 44 13.78 5.37 7.18
CA HIS A 44 12.99 6.16 8.12
C HIS A 44 11.73 6.68 7.43
N LEU A 45 10.64 6.78 8.19
CA LEU A 45 9.43 7.51 7.84
C LEU A 45 9.29 8.73 8.75
N PHE A 46 8.31 9.59 8.46
CA PHE A 46 8.02 10.73 9.31
C PHE A 46 7.56 10.29 10.71
N GLU A 47 8.20 10.83 11.75
CA GLU A 47 7.90 10.58 13.16
C GLU A 47 7.77 9.08 13.53
N THR A 48 6.57 8.65 13.94
CA THR A 48 6.27 7.29 14.44
C THR A 48 5.55 6.43 13.39
N LEU A 49 5.50 6.89 12.13
CA LEU A 49 4.87 6.13 11.06
C LEU A 49 5.61 4.82 10.79
N LEU A 50 4.83 3.76 10.63
CA LEU A 50 5.32 2.42 10.28
C LEU A 50 5.13 2.12 8.78
N VAL A 51 4.14 2.75 8.17
CA VAL A 51 3.83 2.63 6.73
C VAL A 51 3.36 4.00 6.23
N GLU A 52 3.84 4.39 5.07
CA GLU A 52 3.32 5.50 4.29
C GLU A 52 2.75 4.97 2.97
N LEU A 53 1.51 5.36 2.64
CA LEU A 53 0.81 4.97 1.42
C LEU A 53 0.58 6.20 0.55
N GLU A 54 0.96 6.10 -0.72
CA GLU A 54 0.59 7.07 -1.74
C GLU A 54 -0.27 6.40 -2.81
N ILE A 55 -1.42 7.01 -3.12
CA ILE A 55 -2.39 6.47 -4.08
C ILE A 55 -2.63 7.51 -5.18
N THR A 56 -2.42 7.11 -6.43
CA THR A 56 -2.89 7.86 -7.61
C THR A 56 -4.07 7.12 -8.21
N ALA A 57 -5.22 7.79 -8.31
CA ALA A 57 -6.45 7.23 -8.87
C ALA A 57 -6.82 7.93 -10.18
N VAL A 58 -7.25 7.16 -11.18
CA VAL A 58 -7.90 7.66 -12.40
C VAL A 58 -9.36 7.21 -12.46
N LYS A 59 -10.19 7.98 -13.18
CA LYS A 59 -11.62 7.69 -13.39
C LYS A 59 -11.84 6.77 -14.58
#